data_AF-A0A9P7IWR7-F1
#
_entry.id   AF-A0A9P7IWR7-F1
#
_cell.length_a   1.000
_cell.length_b   1.000
_cell.length_c   1.000
_cell.angle_alpha   90.00
_cell.angle_beta   90.00
_cell.angle_gamma   90.00
#
_symmetry.space_group_name_H-M   'P 1'
#
loop_
_entity.id
_entity.type
_entity.pdbx_description
1 polymer ?
#
loop_
_entity_poly.entity_id
_entity_poly.type
_entity_poly.pdbx_seq_one_letter_code
_entity_poly.pdbx_strand_id
1 'polypeptide(L)'
;MPGNPGQMLPPPAPVSSYNSLCHSNGYTANHQFHHQYRSKMLRAASSSRVQIVTIRAALHHLKPEGKSGTLLVGNIERDMRVSLSTTQTELRLDIIRHLQSPWTEWSCKHSLTLESLEMHKSPMMLLFDPRQPLYDPDAVVLHDFFLCSTTKDLVPKFYASTKVAILLIMTHAQYESVQLWREQIDELVGLRH
;
A
#
# COMPACT_ATOMS: atom_id res chain seq x y z
N MET A 1 33.11 30.60 39.56
CA MET A 1 33.17 31.05 38.15
C MET A 1 34.61 31.49 37.88
N PRO A 2 35.25 31.15 36.74
CA PRO A 2 34.81 30.43 35.53
C PRO A 2 35.48 29.04 35.42
N GLY A 3 35.12 28.07 34.56
CA GLY A 3 34.32 28.05 33.34
C GLY A 3 35.21 27.76 32.12
N ASN A 4 35.18 26.54 31.56
CA ASN A 4 34.95 26.28 30.13
C ASN A 4 35.00 24.77 29.75
N PRO A 5 34.38 24.39 28.61
CA PRO A 5 33.63 23.17 28.42
C PRO A 5 34.20 22.35 27.24
N GLY A 6 33.55 21.24 26.89
CA GLY A 6 33.59 20.72 25.53
C GLY A 6 34.82 19.88 25.17
N GLN A 7 34.98 18.72 25.81
CA GLN A 7 35.62 17.60 25.12
C GLN A 7 34.61 17.03 24.12
N MET A 8 34.58 17.62 22.91
CA MET A 8 34.06 16.92 21.74
C MET A 8 35.08 15.83 21.38
N LEU A 9 34.63 14.57 21.36
CA LEU A 9 35.40 13.49 20.74
C LEU A 9 35.68 13.87 19.27
N PRO A 10 36.91 13.71 18.77
CA PRO A 10 37.19 13.96 17.37
C PRO A 10 36.38 12.97 16.51
N PRO A 11 35.88 13.40 15.34
CA PRO A 11 35.24 12.48 14.41
C PRO A 11 36.25 11.40 13.96
N PRO A 12 35.82 10.15 13.75
CA PRO A 12 36.70 9.11 13.27
C PRO A 12 37.26 9.51 11.90
N ALA A 13 38.58 9.39 11.75
CA ALA A 13 39.28 9.69 10.51
C ALA A 13 38.75 8.78 9.38
N PRO A 14 38.54 9.30 8.16
CA PRO A 14 38.23 8.47 7.01
C PRO A 14 39.44 7.59 6.72
N VAL A 15 39.23 6.28 6.71
CA VAL A 15 40.27 5.29 6.37
C VAL A 15 40.59 5.47 4.89
N SER A 16 41.73 6.10 4.61
CA SER A 16 42.27 6.26 3.26
C SER A 16 42.92 4.95 2.82
N SER A 17 42.23 4.15 2.02
CA SER A 17 42.83 3.06 1.25
C SER A 17 43.10 3.54 -0.18
N TYR A 18 44.36 3.83 -0.49
CA TYR A 18 44.85 3.97 -1.85
C TYR A 18 44.94 2.59 -2.51
N ASN A 19 44.31 2.42 -3.67
CA ASN A 19 45.02 1.93 -4.87
C ASN A 19 44.19 2.08 -6.17
N SER A 20 44.76 2.92 -7.05
CA SER A 20 44.85 2.84 -8.51
C SER A 20 43.61 2.64 -9.41
N LEU A 21 43.27 3.75 -10.08
CA LEU A 21 42.76 3.90 -11.45
C LEU A 21 42.41 2.64 -12.27
N CYS A 22 41.12 2.51 -12.59
CA CYS A 22 40.66 2.30 -13.97
C CYS A 22 39.29 2.99 -14.14
N HIS A 23 39.14 3.69 -15.26
CA HIS A 23 37.95 4.47 -15.61
C HIS A 23 36.76 3.54 -15.89
N SER A 24 35.64 3.73 -15.19
CA SER A 24 34.31 3.57 -15.81
C SER A 24 33.28 4.46 -15.12
N ASN A 25 32.39 5.00 -15.93
CA ASN A 25 31.48 6.08 -15.62
C ASN A 25 30.49 5.73 -14.48
N GLY A 26 30.51 6.51 -13.40
CA GLY A 26 29.33 7.27 -12.98
C GLY A 26 28.10 6.56 -12.38
N TYR A 27 28.15 5.28 -12.00
CA TYR A 27 27.06 4.65 -11.23
C TYR A 27 27.63 3.92 -10.01
N THR A 28 27.68 4.60 -8.86
CA THR A 28 28.15 3.99 -7.62
C THR A 28 27.07 3.13 -6.97
N ALA A 29 27.48 2.08 -6.25
CA ALA A 29 26.66 1.18 -5.44
C ALA A 29 25.82 1.88 -4.33
N ASN A 30 25.85 3.21 -4.26
CA ASN A 30 25.07 4.05 -3.37
C ASN A 30 23.55 3.89 -3.54
N HIS A 31 23.08 3.43 -4.70
CA HIS A 31 21.65 3.20 -4.92
C HIS A 31 21.05 2.10 -4.03
N GLN A 32 21.82 1.07 -3.67
CA GLN A 32 21.36 0.03 -2.73
C GLN A 32 21.21 0.57 -1.31
N PHE A 33 22.12 1.44 -0.88
CA PHE A 33 22.07 2.04 0.45
C PHE A 33 21.08 3.21 0.54
N HIS A 34 20.73 3.84 -0.58
CA HIS A 34 19.75 4.94 -0.59
C HIS A 34 18.37 4.50 -0.12
N HIS A 35 17.91 3.30 -0.53
CA HIS A 35 16.65 2.74 -0.05
C HIS A 35 16.69 2.51 1.47
N GLN A 36 17.76 1.90 1.96
CA GLN A 36 17.95 1.62 3.40
C GLN A 36 18.04 2.92 4.23
N TYR A 37 18.73 3.95 3.71
CA TYR A 37 18.84 5.26 4.33
C TYR A 37 17.50 5.99 4.37
N ARG A 38 16.73 5.97 3.27
CA ARG A 38 15.38 6.52 3.19
C ARG A 38 14.44 5.86 4.21
N SER A 39 14.43 4.52 4.27
CA SER A 39 13.63 3.78 5.26
C SER A 39 14.05 4.09 6.70
N LYS A 40 15.33 4.35 6.95
CA LYS A 40 15.84 4.75 8.27
C LYS A 40 15.39 6.16 8.66
N MET A 41 15.43 7.12 7.73
CA MET A 41 14.95 8.49 7.97
C MET A 41 13.43 8.55 8.17
N LEU A 42 12.66 7.80 7.38
CA LEU A 42 11.20 7.72 7.54
C LEU A 42 10.83 7.15 8.92
N ARG A 43 11.52 6.08 9.35
CA ARG A 43 11.35 5.50 10.70
C ARG A 43 11.71 6.48 11.82
N ALA A 44 12.77 7.27 11.66
CA ALA A 44 13.15 8.29 12.64
C ALA A 44 12.13 9.44 12.70
N ALA A 45 11.58 9.87 11.56
CA ALA A 45 10.55 10.91 11.50
C ALA A 45 9.21 10.46 12.10
N SER A 46 8.92 9.15 12.10
CA SER A 46 7.69 8.57 12.66
C SER A 46 7.82 8.10 14.11
N SER A 47 9.01 8.16 14.72
CA SER A 47 9.30 7.42 15.97
C SER A 47 8.63 7.96 17.25
N SER A 48 7.83 9.03 17.18
CA SER A 48 7.20 9.64 18.37
C SER A 48 5.69 9.81 18.32
N ARG A 49 5.02 9.48 17.20
CA ARG A 49 3.55 9.58 17.10
C ARG A 49 2.99 8.45 16.23
N VAL A 50 2.06 7.66 16.78
CA VAL A 50 1.17 6.80 15.99
C VAL A 50 0.34 7.72 15.09
N GLN A 51 0.75 7.85 13.84
CA GLN A 51 0.03 8.67 12.86
C GLN A 51 -1.09 7.83 12.26
N ILE A 52 -2.33 8.17 12.62
CA ILE A 52 -3.52 7.55 12.05
C ILE A 52 -3.93 8.34 10.80
N VAL A 53 -4.13 7.64 9.69
CA VAL A 53 -4.59 8.20 8.42
C VAL A 53 -5.94 7.61 8.04
N THR A 54 -6.69 8.35 7.23
CA THR A 54 -7.94 7.86 6.64
C THR A 54 -7.67 7.43 5.20
N ILE A 55 -8.03 6.20 4.87
CA ILE A 55 -7.99 5.66 3.51
C ILE A 55 -9.38 5.21 3.09
N ARG A 56 -9.61 5.11 1.78
CA ARG A 56 -10.80 4.50 1.20
C ARG A 56 -10.49 3.09 0.73
N ALA A 57 -11.17 2.09 1.26
CA ALA A 57 -11.14 0.73 0.76
C ALA A 57 -12.32 0.52 -0.20
N ALA A 58 -12.10 -0.05 -1.37
CA ALA A 58 -13.18 -0.31 -2.33
C ALA A 58 -12.99 -1.64 -3.07
N LEU A 59 -14.11 -2.28 -3.44
CA LEU A 59 -14.12 -3.47 -4.28
C LEU A 59 -14.41 -3.08 -5.72
N HIS A 60 -13.49 -3.41 -6.62
CA HIS A 60 -13.56 -3.03 -8.02
C HIS A 60 -13.43 -4.26 -8.90
N HIS A 61 -14.00 -4.20 -10.10
CA HIS A 61 -13.75 -5.17 -11.15
C HIS A 61 -13.08 -4.52 -12.35
N LEU A 62 -12.29 -5.31 -13.09
CA LEU A 62 -11.77 -4.89 -14.37
C LEU A 62 -12.92 -4.69 -15.37
N LYS A 63 -12.79 -3.67 -16.22
CA LYS A 63 -13.67 -3.52 -17.38
C LYS A 63 -13.51 -4.70 -18.35
N PRO A 64 -14.48 -4.91 -19.26
CA PRO A 64 -14.36 -5.91 -20.31
C PRO A 64 -13.07 -5.77 -21.12
N GLU A 65 -12.63 -6.88 -21.72
CA GLU A 65 -11.43 -6.91 -22.56
C GLU A 65 -11.47 -5.81 -23.64
N GLY A 66 -10.32 -5.18 -23.88
CA GLY A 66 -10.20 -4.04 -24.78
C GLY A 66 -10.55 -2.68 -24.15
N LYS A 67 -11.00 -2.63 -22.88
CA LYS A 67 -11.23 -1.38 -22.14
C LYS A 67 -10.28 -1.24 -20.95
N SER A 68 -9.75 -0.04 -20.74
CA SER A 68 -8.88 0.26 -19.59
C SER A 68 -9.64 0.78 -18.38
N GLY A 69 -9.15 0.40 -17.20
CA GLY A 69 -9.63 0.85 -15.91
C GLY A 69 -10.53 -0.14 -15.19
N THR A 70 -11.05 0.29 -14.06
CA THR A 70 -11.92 -0.51 -13.18
C THR A 70 -13.25 0.19 -12.93
N LEU A 71 -14.22 -0.57 -12.44
CA LEU A 71 -15.52 -0.08 -12.02
C LEU A 71 -15.83 -0.57 -10.60
N LEU A 72 -16.53 0.25 -9.83
CA LEU A 72 -16.96 -0.09 -8.48
C LEU A 72 -17.99 -1.23 -8.55
N VAL A 73 -17.82 -2.24 -7.70
CA VAL A 73 -18.77 -3.35 -7.58
C VAL A 73 -19.89 -2.92 -6.65
N GLY A 74 -21.08 -2.70 -7.20
CA GLY A 74 -22.22 -2.18 -6.45
C GLY A 74 -21.87 -0.84 -5.81
N ASN A 75 -21.95 -0.77 -4.48
CA ASN A 75 -21.53 0.36 -3.65
C ASN A 75 -20.59 -0.11 -2.52
N ILE A 76 -19.72 -1.08 -2.82
CA ILE A 76 -18.84 -1.71 -1.84
C ILE A 76 -17.56 -0.86 -1.70
N GLU A 77 -17.67 0.20 -0.92
CA GLU A 77 -16.54 1.03 -0.48
C GLU A 77 -16.72 1.49 0.97
N ARG A 78 -15.62 1.63 1.72
CA ARG A 78 -15.61 2.05 3.12
C ARG A 78 -14.40 2.93 3.40
N ASP A 79 -14.64 4.06 4.06
CA ASP A 79 -13.55 4.85 4.63
C ASP A 79 -13.12 4.21 5.96
N MET A 80 -11.81 4.06 6.17
CA MET A 80 -11.24 3.43 7.36
C MET A 80 -10.02 4.19 7.87
N ARG A 81 -9.81 4.10 9.19
CA ARG A 81 -8.67 4.69 9.87
C ARG A 81 -7.62 3.62 10.14
N VAL A 82 -6.41 3.84 9.64
CA VAL A 82 -5.30 2.88 9.75
C VAL A 82 -4.05 3.60 10.26
N SER A 83 -3.17 2.89 10.95
CA SER A 83 -1.88 3.44 11.36
C SER A 83 -0.96 3.53 10.14
N LEU A 84 -0.13 4.57 10.06
CA LEU A 84 0.95 4.60 9.07
C LEU A 84 1.93 3.43 9.22
N SER A 85 2.06 2.87 10.42
CA SER A 85 2.93 1.72 10.70
C SER A 85 2.32 0.38 10.30
N THR A 86 1.06 0.36 9.85
CA THR A 86 0.36 -0.87 9.47
C THR A 86 1.12 -1.54 8.32
N THR A 87 1.43 -2.82 8.50
CA THR A 87 2.11 -3.61 7.46
C THR A 87 1.17 -3.86 6.30
N GLN A 88 1.72 -4.24 5.14
CA GLN A 88 0.91 -4.60 4.00
C GLN A 88 -0.05 -5.76 4.30
N THR A 89 0.40 -6.75 5.07
CA THR A 89 -0.40 -7.91 5.45
C THR A 89 -1.56 -7.50 6.36
N GLU A 90 -1.29 -6.70 7.39
CA GLU A 90 -2.32 -6.15 8.28
C GLU A 90 -3.33 -5.30 7.51
N LEU A 91 -2.85 -4.42 6.62
CA LEU A 91 -3.69 -3.57 5.78
C LEU A 91 -4.63 -4.40 4.92
N ARG A 92 -4.13 -5.50 4.32
CA ARG A 92 -4.94 -6.41 3.53
C ARG A 92 -6.05 -7.05 4.37
N LEU A 93 -5.71 -7.59 5.54
CA LEU A 93 -6.68 -8.25 6.42
C LEU A 93 -7.74 -7.27 6.91
N ASP A 94 -7.35 -6.04 7.23
CA ASP A 94 -8.28 -4.99 7.65
C ASP A 94 -9.23 -4.61 6.51
N ILE A 95 -8.72 -4.40 5.29
CA ILE A 95 -9.53 -4.11 4.11
C ILE A 95 -10.54 -5.23 3.86
N ILE A 96 -10.10 -6.49 3.84
CA ILE A 96 -10.99 -7.64 3.65
C ILE A 96 -12.08 -7.66 4.72
N ARG A 97 -11.71 -7.49 6.00
CA ARG A 97 -12.68 -7.47 7.11
C ARG A 97 -13.77 -6.41 6.93
N HIS A 98 -13.38 -5.21 6.50
CA HIS A 98 -14.33 -4.11 6.29
C HIS A 98 -15.21 -4.27 5.04
N LEU A 99 -14.73 -4.98 4.01
CA LEU A 99 -15.48 -5.22 2.78
C LEU A 99 -16.27 -6.54 2.81
N GLN A 100 -15.99 -7.46 3.75
CA GLN A 100 -16.57 -8.80 3.78
C GLN A 100 -18.10 -8.79 3.97
N SER A 101 -18.61 -8.00 4.92
CA SER A 101 -20.05 -7.92 5.18
C SER A 101 -20.82 -7.37 3.98
N PRO A 102 -20.49 -6.19 3.41
CA PRO A 102 -21.19 -5.68 2.24
C PRO A 102 -20.99 -6.56 1.00
N TRP A 103 -19.83 -7.24 0.87
CA TRP A 103 -19.62 -8.24 -0.16
C TRP A 103 -20.56 -9.43 -0.03
N THR A 104 -20.65 -10.02 1.16
CA THR A 104 -21.47 -11.23 1.42
C THR A 104 -22.95 -10.95 1.14
N GLU A 105 -23.41 -9.77 1.53
CA GLU A 105 -24.77 -9.30 1.26
C GLU A 105 -25.00 -9.11 -0.24
N TRP A 106 -24.15 -8.31 -0.90
CA TRP A 106 -24.34 -7.98 -2.31
C TRP A 106 -24.20 -9.20 -3.23
N SER A 107 -23.25 -10.08 -2.95
CA SER A 107 -22.94 -11.27 -3.76
C SER A 107 -23.89 -12.45 -3.53
N CYS A 108 -24.87 -12.33 -2.63
CA CYS A 108 -25.75 -13.44 -2.24
C CYS A 108 -24.95 -14.69 -1.81
N LYS A 109 -23.90 -14.50 -1.00
CA LYS A 109 -23.00 -15.56 -0.51
C LYS A 109 -22.31 -16.37 -1.62
N HIS A 110 -21.94 -15.73 -2.73
CA HIS A 110 -21.13 -16.34 -3.78
C HIS A 110 -19.80 -16.90 -3.23
N SER A 111 -19.24 -17.92 -3.88
CA SER A 111 -18.04 -18.65 -3.43
C SER A 111 -16.72 -17.88 -3.59
N LEU A 112 -16.72 -16.78 -4.34
CA LEU A 112 -15.53 -15.95 -4.55
C LEU A 112 -15.08 -15.31 -3.23
N THR A 113 -13.85 -15.61 -2.84
CA THR A 113 -13.21 -15.13 -1.61
C THR A 113 -12.45 -13.83 -1.88
N LEU A 114 -12.58 -12.83 -0.99
CA LEU A 114 -11.87 -11.56 -1.12
C LEU A 114 -10.35 -11.74 -0.94
N GLU A 115 -9.95 -12.79 -0.23
CA GLU A 115 -8.56 -13.24 -0.03
C GLU A 115 -7.87 -13.67 -1.33
N SER A 116 -8.64 -13.98 -2.38
CA SER A 116 -8.10 -14.34 -3.69
C SER A 116 -7.85 -13.14 -4.62
N LEU A 117 -8.22 -11.93 -4.18
CA LEU A 117 -8.16 -10.72 -5.01
C LEU A 117 -6.85 -9.96 -4.85
N GLU A 118 -6.40 -9.32 -5.93
CA GLU A 118 -5.26 -8.41 -5.90
C GLU A 118 -5.61 -7.13 -5.14
N MET A 119 -4.63 -6.55 -4.45
CA MET A 119 -4.77 -5.28 -3.75
C MET A 119 -3.95 -4.21 -4.46
N HIS A 120 -4.57 -3.07 -4.79
CA HIS A 120 -3.97 -1.98 -5.56
C HIS A 120 -4.17 -0.65 -4.85
N LYS A 121 -3.23 0.30 -4.97
CA LYS A 121 -3.43 1.70 -4.63
C LYS A 121 -3.85 2.47 -5.88
N SER A 122 -4.86 3.32 -5.79
CA SER A 122 -5.34 4.11 -6.93
C SER A 122 -4.42 5.31 -7.26
N PRO A 123 -4.08 5.56 -8.54
CA PRO A 123 -4.44 4.76 -9.72
C PRO A 123 -3.53 3.53 -9.90
N MET A 124 -4.15 2.33 -9.93
CA MET A 124 -3.63 1.00 -10.36
C MET A 124 -2.15 0.70 -10.08
N MET A 125 -1.69 0.97 -8.86
CA MET A 125 -0.38 0.54 -8.39
C MET A 125 -0.55 -0.74 -7.57
N LEU A 126 -0.04 -1.86 -8.08
CA LEU A 126 -0.12 -3.15 -7.38
C LEU A 126 0.57 -3.04 -6.02
N LEU A 127 -0.18 -3.34 -4.96
CA LEU A 127 0.36 -3.51 -3.63
C LEU A 127 0.61 -4.99 -3.36
N PHE A 128 -0.37 -5.85 -3.59
CA PHE A 128 -0.28 -7.27 -3.23
C PHE A 128 -0.95 -8.14 -4.29
N ASP A 129 -0.25 -9.19 -4.72
CA ASP A 129 -0.78 -10.26 -5.55
C ASP A 129 -0.84 -11.58 -4.74
N PRO A 130 -2.04 -12.16 -4.52
CA PRO A 130 -2.16 -13.43 -3.80
C PRO A 130 -1.52 -14.62 -4.52
N ARG A 131 -1.28 -14.53 -5.84
CA ARG A 131 -0.60 -15.59 -6.63
C ARG A 131 0.91 -15.52 -6.49
N GLN A 132 1.44 -14.36 -6.14
CA GLN A 132 2.85 -14.09 -5.95
C GLN A 132 3.02 -13.30 -4.65
N PRO A 133 2.90 -13.96 -3.49
CA PRO A 133 3.08 -13.29 -2.21
C PRO A 133 4.45 -12.61 -2.20
N LEU A 134 4.45 -11.32 -1.89
CA LEU A 134 5.64 -10.48 -1.90
C LEU A 134 6.72 -11.01 -0.95
N TYR A 135 7.97 -10.65 -1.26
CA TYR A 135 9.15 -11.07 -0.49
C TYR A 135 9.22 -10.46 0.92
N ASP A 136 8.46 -9.38 1.19
CA ASP A 136 8.46 -8.66 2.47
C ASP A 136 7.02 -8.38 2.97
N PRO A 137 6.42 -9.29 3.75
CA PRO A 137 5.07 -9.12 4.30
C PRO A 137 4.97 -8.01 5.36
N ASP A 138 6.12 -7.56 5.89
CA ASP A 138 6.24 -6.54 6.92
C ASP A 138 6.47 -5.14 6.33
N ALA A 139 6.45 -5.03 5.00
CA ALA A 139 6.60 -3.76 4.30
C ALA A 139 5.49 -2.78 4.70
N VAL A 140 5.89 -1.59 5.13
CA VAL A 140 4.98 -0.53 5.57
C VAL A 140 4.63 0.39 4.40
N VAL A 141 3.65 -0.02 3.61
CA VAL A 141 3.32 0.59 2.31
C VAL A 141 2.68 1.98 2.41
N LEU A 142 2.04 2.32 3.54
CA LEU A 142 1.35 3.60 3.68
C LEU A 142 2.31 4.78 3.86
N HIS A 143 3.52 4.56 4.37
CA HIS A 143 4.50 5.64 4.54
C HIS A 143 4.78 6.35 3.22
N ASP A 144 4.98 5.63 2.13
CA ASP A 144 5.29 6.24 0.83
C ASP A 144 4.11 7.04 0.24
N PHE A 145 2.88 6.83 0.72
CA PHE A 145 1.71 7.57 0.23
C PHE A 145 1.48 8.88 0.98
N PHE A 146 1.85 8.92 2.26
CA PHE A 146 1.60 10.07 3.13
C PHE A 146 2.85 10.87 3.46
N LEU A 147 4.05 10.29 3.31
CA LEU A 147 5.34 10.95 3.50
C LEU A 147 6.02 11.18 2.15
N CYS A 148 5.88 12.39 1.62
CA CYS A 148 6.51 12.77 0.36
C CYS A 148 7.65 13.76 0.61
N SER A 149 8.84 13.49 0.04
CA SER A 149 9.90 14.49 -0.13
C SER A 149 9.64 15.29 -1.40
N THR A 150 10.01 16.56 -1.40
CA THR A 150 9.91 17.43 -2.59
C THR A 150 11.31 17.70 -3.13
N THR A 151 11.46 18.01 -4.42
CA THR A 151 12.77 18.34 -4.99
C THR A 151 13.43 19.55 -4.33
N LYS A 152 12.63 20.42 -3.69
CA LYS A 152 13.10 21.60 -2.94
C LYS A 152 13.43 21.30 -1.47
N ASP A 153 12.91 20.21 -0.92
CA ASP A 153 13.04 19.87 0.49
C ASP A 153 13.17 18.35 0.64
N LEU A 154 14.39 17.91 0.95
CA LEU A 154 14.74 16.50 1.11
C LEU A 154 14.12 15.88 2.36
N VAL A 155 13.61 16.69 3.29
CA VAL A 155 12.93 16.19 4.49
C VAL A 155 11.50 15.76 4.11
N PRO A 156 11.12 14.48 4.29
CA PRO A 156 9.78 14.01 4.03
C PRO A 156 8.75 14.75 4.88
N LYS A 157 7.70 15.27 4.26
CA LYS A 157 6.58 15.93 4.95
C LYS A 157 5.36 15.03 4.96
N PHE A 158 4.60 15.08 6.05
CA PHE A 158 3.36 14.35 6.21
C PHE A 158 2.18 15.13 5.61
N TYR A 159 1.43 14.48 4.70
CA TYR A 159 0.29 15.07 4.00
C TYR A 159 -1.01 14.40 4.43
N ALA A 160 -1.60 14.86 5.54
CA ALA A 160 -2.84 14.31 6.09
C ALA A 160 -4.06 14.43 5.14
N SER A 161 -4.04 15.40 4.22
CA SER A 161 -5.13 15.65 3.27
C SER A 161 -5.09 14.74 2.03
N THR A 162 -4.05 13.91 1.89
CA THR A 162 -3.93 12.97 0.76
C THR A 162 -5.07 11.96 0.80
N LYS A 163 -5.84 11.90 -0.28
CA LYS A 163 -6.89 10.88 -0.46
C LYS A 163 -6.27 9.63 -1.05
N VAL A 164 -6.02 8.63 -0.21
CA VAL A 164 -5.54 7.32 -0.65
C VAL A 164 -6.72 6.37 -0.78
N ALA A 165 -6.90 5.80 -1.97
CA ALA A 165 -7.86 4.73 -2.21
C ALA A 165 -7.10 3.42 -2.46
N ILE A 166 -7.44 2.37 -1.71
CA ILE A 166 -6.95 1.01 -1.88
C ILE A 166 -8.10 0.16 -2.43
N LEU A 167 -7.82 -0.56 -3.51
CA LEU A 167 -8.78 -1.32 -4.29
C LEU A 167 -8.48 -2.80 -4.13
N LEU A 168 -9.49 -3.61 -3.82
CA LEU A 168 -9.46 -5.04 -4.12
C LEU A 168 -10.01 -5.23 -5.53
N ILE A 169 -9.23 -5.89 -6.40
CA ILE A 169 -9.56 -6.04 -7.81
C ILE A 169 -9.96 -7.49 -8.11
N MET A 170 -11.17 -7.64 -8.65
CA MET A 170 -11.60 -8.88 -9.32
C MET A 170 -11.48 -8.76 -10.83
N THR A 171 -11.26 -9.88 -11.50
CA THR A 171 -11.27 -9.92 -12.96
C THR A 171 -12.68 -9.71 -13.51
N HIS A 172 -12.79 -9.35 -14.79
CA HIS A 172 -14.10 -9.22 -15.42
C HIS A 172 -14.88 -10.55 -15.41
N ALA A 173 -14.22 -11.66 -15.70
CA ALA A 173 -14.83 -12.99 -15.67
C ALA A 173 -15.34 -13.38 -14.27
N GLN A 174 -14.60 -13.04 -13.20
CA GLN A 174 -15.07 -13.24 -11.82
C GLN A 174 -16.32 -12.42 -11.54
N TYR A 175 -16.38 -11.17 -12.01
CA TYR A 175 -17.55 -10.31 -11.87
C TYR A 175 -18.78 -10.88 -12.61
N GLU A 176 -18.62 -11.34 -13.85
CA GLU A 176 -19.71 -11.95 -14.63
C GLU A 176 -20.24 -13.22 -13.95
N SER A 177 -19.35 -14.07 -13.44
CA SER A 177 -19.74 -15.26 -12.66
C SER A 177 -20.61 -14.88 -11.45
N VAL A 178 -20.30 -13.80 -10.76
CA VAL A 178 -21.07 -13.34 -9.60
C VAL A 178 -22.42 -12.77 -10.03
N GLN A 179 -22.51 -12.07 -11.16
CA GLN A 179 -23.80 -11.57 -11.67
C GLN A 179 -24.73 -12.72 -12.04
N LEU A 180 -24.23 -13.71 -12.77
CA LEU A 180 -25.01 -14.90 -13.13
C LEU A 180 -25.53 -15.64 -11.89
N TRP A 181 -24.70 -15.75 -10.84
CA TRP A 181 -25.13 -16.32 -9.57
C TRP A 181 -26.28 -15.52 -8.93
N ARG A 182 -26.16 -14.19 -8.92
CA ARG A 182 -27.20 -13.32 -8.33
C ARG A 182 -28.52 -13.44 -9.09
N GLU A 183 -28.48 -13.46 -10.41
CA GLU A 183 -29.67 -13.66 -11.26
C GLU A 183 -30.37 -14.99 -10.96
N GLN A 184 -29.61 -16.08 -10.81
CA GLN A 184 -30.17 -17.39 -10.46
C GLN A 184 -30.84 -17.40 -9.08
N ILE A 185 -30.24 -16.73 -8.10
CA ILE A 185 -30.84 -16.62 -6.76
C ILE A 185 -32.12 -15.76 -6.81
N ASP A 186 -32.11 -14.67 -7.56
CA ASP A 186 -33.29 -13.80 -7.71
C ASP A 186 -34.45 -14.55 -8.38
N GLU A 187 -34.20 -15.37 -9.40
CA GLU A 187 -35.20 -16.24 -10.01
C GLU A 187 -35.76 -17.28 -9.01
N LEU A 188 -34.89 -17.93 -8.23
CA LEU A 188 -35.29 -18.92 -7.22
C LEU A 188 -36.13 -18.31 -6.09
N VAL A 189 -35.87 -17.06 -5.71
CA VAL A 189 -36.66 -16.34 -4.71
C VAL A 189 -37.97 -15.83 -5.32
N GLY A 190 -37.93 -15.34 -6.57
CA GLY A 190 -39.11 -14.87 -7.31
C GLY A 190 -40.13 -15.97 -7.60
N LEU A 191 -39.69 -17.22 -7.80
CA LEU A 191 -40.57 -18.38 -7.98
C LEU A 191 -41.25 -18.88 -6.69
N ARG A 192 -40.95 -18.29 -5.52
CA ARG A 192 -41.56 -18.65 -4.23
C ARG A 192 -42.68 -17.70 -3.79
N HIS A 193 -43.09 -16.77 -4.64
CA HIS A 193 -44.21 -15.86 -4.44
C HIS A 193 -45.29 -16.10 -5.50
#